data_AF-A0A3B1ICU1-F1
#
_entry.id   AF-A0A3B1ICU1-F1
#
_cell.length_a   1.000
_cell.length_b   1.000
_cell.length_c   1.000
_cell.angle_alpha   90.00
_cell.angle_beta   90.00
_cell.angle_gamma   90.00
#
_symmetry.space_group_name_H-M   'P 1'
#
loop_
_entity.id
_entity.type
_entity.pdbx_description
1 polymer ?
#
loop_
_entity_poly.entity_id
_entity_poly.type
_entity_poly.pdbx_seq_one_letter_code
_entity_poly.pdbx_strand_id
1 'polypeptide(L)'
;TSHTPSGSQLSTALKVASTRLLQILAISTGTYADKLSPKVVQALLDLLCSQLKTLLSQAAGGAAASSPEHQEKTDDCADDQKKDFKALLRKQHTAELHLGDFLVFLRRVVSSKAIQSKMASPKWTEVLLNIAAQKCCSGVPLVGNLRTRLLALHVLEAVLPACESSVEDHQMTQVVDRLFALLSDCMWEAPVAQAKHTVQLKEREQELKLQVRTWPRPREIKTLINP
;
A
#
# COMPACT_ATOMS: atom_id res chain seq x y z
N THR A 1 -23.11 39.01 -6.62
CA THR A 1 -21.92 38.28 -7.09
C THR A 1 -22.09 36.81 -6.73
N SER A 2 -22.70 36.04 -7.63
CA SER A 2 -22.92 34.61 -7.46
C SER A 2 -21.65 33.84 -7.80
N HIS A 3 -20.91 33.38 -6.80
CA HIS A 3 -19.83 32.42 -6.99
C HIS A 3 -20.43 31.08 -7.40
N THR A 4 -20.44 30.78 -8.69
CA THR A 4 -20.62 29.41 -9.18
C THR A 4 -19.38 28.61 -8.78
N PRO A 5 -19.50 27.54 -7.98
CA PRO A 5 -18.37 26.68 -7.70
C PRO A 5 -17.95 26.05 -9.03
N SER A 6 -16.69 26.19 -9.39
CA SER A 6 -16.08 25.48 -10.51
C SER A 6 -16.40 23.98 -10.37
N GLY A 7 -16.93 23.34 -11.42
CA GLY A 7 -17.54 21.99 -11.32
C GLY A 7 -16.66 20.89 -10.69
N SER A 8 -15.34 21.10 -10.64
CA SER A 8 -14.38 20.25 -9.91
C SER A 8 -14.53 20.30 -8.39
N GLN A 9 -14.92 21.44 -7.81
CA GLN A 9 -15.15 21.59 -6.37
C GLN A 9 -16.42 20.85 -5.93
N LEU A 10 -17.50 20.91 -6.72
CA LEU A 10 -18.74 20.21 -6.43
C LEU A 10 -18.57 18.69 -6.43
N SER A 11 -17.86 18.14 -7.42
CA SER A 11 -17.55 16.71 -7.49
C SER A 11 -16.73 16.24 -6.28
N THR A 12 -15.76 17.06 -5.84
CA THR A 12 -14.95 16.77 -4.66
C THR A 12 -15.80 16.82 -3.38
N ALA A 13 -16.62 17.85 -3.21
CA ALA A 13 -17.51 18.00 -2.06
C ALA A 13 -18.52 16.84 -1.98
N LEU A 14 -19.10 16.44 -3.11
CA LEU A 14 -20.01 15.30 -3.18
C LEU A 14 -19.31 13.99 -2.79
N LYS A 15 -18.08 13.78 -3.26
CA LYS A 15 -17.28 12.60 -2.89
C LYS A 15 -16.99 12.56 -1.39
N VAL A 16 -16.64 13.71 -0.80
CA VAL A 16 -16.43 13.83 0.66
C VAL A 16 -17.71 13.56 1.42
N ALA A 17 -18.83 14.17 1.03
CA ALA A 17 -20.13 14.00 1.67
C ALA A 17 -20.61 12.55 1.60
N SER A 18 -20.52 11.92 0.41
CA SER A 18 -20.85 10.51 0.19
C SER A 18 -20.00 9.58 1.05
N THR A 19 -18.68 9.84 1.14
CA THR A 19 -17.78 9.06 1.99
C THR A 19 -18.14 9.19 3.47
N ARG A 20 -18.44 10.41 3.94
CA ARG A 20 -18.85 10.66 5.33
C ARG A 20 -20.18 9.99 5.65
N LEU A 21 -21.15 10.06 4.74
CA LEU A 21 -22.42 9.38 4.89
C LEU A 21 -22.24 7.86 5.00
N LEU A 22 -21.41 7.27 4.13
CA LEU A 22 -21.08 5.86 4.19
C LEU A 22 -20.42 5.47 5.53
N GLN A 23 -19.50 6.31 6.04
CA GLN A 23 -18.89 6.09 7.35
C GLN A 23 -19.93 6.11 8.49
N ILE A 24 -20.86 7.07 8.49
CA ILE A 24 -21.95 7.15 9.49
C ILE A 24 -22.84 5.91 9.42
N LEU A 25 -23.23 5.50 8.22
CA LEU A 25 -24.05 4.31 8.00
C LEU A 25 -23.34 3.05 8.51
N ALA A 26 -22.07 2.89 8.19
CA ALA A 26 -21.27 1.73 8.59
C ALA A 26 -20.99 1.65 10.09
N ILE A 27 -20.73 2.77 10.78
CA ILE A 27 -20.65 2.76 12.25
C ILE A 27 -22.00 2.38 12.87
N SER A 28 -23.09 2.97 12.36
CA SER A 28 -24.45 2.66 12.84
C SER A 28 -24.79 1.18 12.63
N THR A 29 -24.52 0.64 11.43
CA THR A 29 -24.73 -0.76 11.12
C THR A 29 -23.84 -1.69 11.94
N GLY A 30 -22.57 -1.33 12.17
CA GLY A 30 -21.69 -2.11 13.04
C GLY A 30 -22.21 -2.21 14.48
N THR A 31 -22.75 -1.09 14.99
CA THR A 31 -23.33 -0.98 16.34
C THR A 31 -24.64 -1.76 16.50
N TYR A 32 -25.50 -1.72 15.47
CA TYR A 32 -26.84 -2.34 15.51
C TYR A 32 -26.94 -3.62 14.68
N ALA A 33 -25.82 -4.25 14.32
CA ALA A 33 -25.78 -5.38 13.38
C ALA A 33 -26.73 -6.52 13.77
N ASP A 34 -26.83 -6.82 15.06
CA ASP A 34 -27.67 -7.90 15.60
C ASP A 34 -29.17 -7.63 15.50
N LYS A 35 -29.57 -6.36 15.30
CA LYS A 35 -30.98 -5.92 15.17
C LYS A 35 -31.37 -5.62 13.73
N LEU A 36 -30.39 -5.55 12.83
CA LEU A 36 -30.61 -5.26 11.41
C LEU A 36 -30.82 -6.55 10.63
N SER A 37 -31.50 -6.45 9.49
CA SER A 37 -31.61 -7.63 8.61
C SER A 37 -30.23 -8.02 8.08
N PRO A 38 -29.92 -9.33 7.98
CA PRO A 38 -28.62 -9.78 7.47
C PRO A 38 -28.30 -9.27 6.07
N LYS A 39 -29.32 -9.01 5.25
CA LYS A 39 -29.18 -8.45 3.90
C LYS A 39 -28.67 -7.00 3.92
N VAL A 40 -29.16 -6.17 4.84
CA VAL A 40 -28.69 -4.77 4.98
C VAL A 40 -27.24 -4.75 5.44
N VAL A 41 -26.89 -5.58 6.43
CA VAL A 41 -25.52 -5.72 6.93
C VAL A 41 -24.59 -6.17 5.78
N GLN A 42 -24.99 -7.20 5.04
CA GLN A 42 -24.22 -7.72 3.91
C GLN A 42 -24.00 -6.67 2.81
N ALA A 43 -25.06 -5.98 2.38
CA ALA A 43 -24.96 -4.96 1.33
C ALA A 43 -23.97 -3.85 1.68
N LEU A 44 -23.96 -3.43 2.95
CA LEU A 44 -23.02 -2.42 3.42
C LEU A 44 -21.57 -2.95 3.45
N LEU A 45 -21.37 -4.19 3.93
CA LEU A 45 -20.05 -4.82 3.90
C LEU A 45 -19.54 -4.99 2.46
N ASP A 46 -20.41 -5.31 1.50
CA ASP A 46 -20.01 -5.42 0.10
C ASP A 46 -19.56 -4.08 -0.49
N LEU A 47 -20.22 -2.98 -0.10
CA LEU A 47 -19.81 -1.63 -0.48
C LEU A 47 -18.46 -1.25 0.14
N LEU A 48 -18.27 -1.54 1.43
CA LEU A 48 -17.00 -1.30 2.12
C LEU A 48 -15.85 -2.15 1.53
N CYS A 49 -16.12 -3.41 1.17
CA CYS A 49 -15.15 -4.28 0.52
C CYS A 49 -14.75 -3.74 -0.86
N SER A 50 -15.73 -3.24 -1.62
CA SER A 50 -15.49 -2.62 -2.93
C SER A 50 -14.65 -1.34 -2.81
N GLN A 51 -14.91 -0.52 -1.78
CA GLN A 51 -14.10 0.65 -1.46
C GLN A 51 -12.67 0.26 -1.08
N LEU A 52 -12.50 -0.78 -0.25
CA LEU A 52 -11.17 -1.29 0.13
C LEU A 52 -10.35 -1.71 -1.08
N LYS A 53 -10.95 -2.51 -1.98
CA LYS A 53 -10.31 -2.96 -3.23
C LYS A 53 -9.92 -1.80 -4.14
N THR A 54 -10.77 -0.78 -4.23
CA THR A 54 -10.51 0.43 -5.01
C THR A 54 -9.35 1.25 -4.44
N LEU A 55 -9.27 1.38 -3.11
CA LEU A 55 -8.16 2.05 -2.45
C LEU A 55 -6.85 1.26 -2.61
N LEU A 56 -6.90 -0.06 -2.50
CA LEU A 56 -5.75 -0.93 -2.72
C LEU A 56 -5.23 -0.82 -4.16
N SER A 57 -6.09 -0.84 -5.18
CA SER A 57 -5.64 -0.71 -6.58
C SER A 57 -5.00 0.66 -6.86
N GLN A 58 -5.49 1.72 -6.21
CA GLN A 58 -4.90 3.06 -6.30
C GLN A 58 -3.55 3.17 -5.58
N ALA A 59 -3.39 2.48 -4.45
CA ALA A 59 -2.13 2.41 -3.71
C ALA A 59 -1.09 1.51 -4.40
N ALA A 60 -1.53 0.46 -5.09
CA ALA A 60 -0.68 -0.50 -5.79
C ALA A 60 -0.16 0.00 -7.16
N GLY A 61 -0.89 0.91 -7.82
CA GLY A 61 -0.65 1.31 -9.22
C GLY A 61 0.69 2.01 -9.53
N GLY A 62 1.50 2.35 -8.52
CA GLY A 62 2.84 2.93 -8.74
C GLY A 62 3.98 1.90 -8.78
N ALA A 63 3.76 0.69 -8.26
CA ALA A 63 4.80 -0.34 -8.14
C ALA A 63 5.27 -0.94 -9.48
N ALA A 64 4.45 -0.84 -10.54
CA ALA A 64 4.80 -1.33 -11.88
C ALA A 64 5.73 -0.37 -12.66
N ALA A 65 5.87 0.88 -12.22
CA ALA A 65 6.69 1.89 -12.90
C ALA A 65 8.13 1.98 -12.35
N SER A 66 8.50 1.14 -11.37
CA SER A 66 9.77 1.23 -10.65
C SER A 66 10.68 0.01 -10.88
N SER A 67 10.65 -0.62 -12.06
CA SER A 67 11.69 -1.58 -12.45
C SER A 67 12.78 -0.84 -13.24
N PRO A 68 13.95 -0.53 -12.65
CA PRO A 68 15.06 0.06 -13.37
C PRO A 68 15.92 -1.06 -13.94
N GLU A 69 15.38 -1.82 -14.90
CA GLU A 69 16.19 -2.76 -15.66
C GLU A 69 16.14 -2.34 -17.12
N HIS A 70 17.26 -1.78 -17.58
CA HIS A 70 17.54 -1.22 -18.92
C HIS A 70 16.96 0.18 -19.24
N GLN A 71 17.73 1.21 -18.89
CA GLN A 71 17.69 2.48 -19.62
C GLN A 71 19.13 2.88 -19.98
N GLU A 72 19.68 2.22 -21.00
CA GLU A 72 20.84 2.75 -21.71
C GLU A 72 20.39 3.90 -22.63
N LYS A 73 20.98 5.07 -22.40
CA LYS A 73 21.18 6.20 -23.33
C LYS A 73 20.02 6.59 -24.25
N THR A 74 19.26 7.60 -23.83
CA THR A 74 18.93 8.73 -24.72
C THR A 74 18.74 10.00 -23.89
N ASP A 75 19.72 10.91 -23.97
CA ASP A 75 19.57 12.29 -23.49
C ASP A 75 18.59 13.04 -24.40
N ASP A 76 17.88 14.02 -23.80
CA ASP A 76 17.07 15.10 -24.42
C ASP A 76 15.53 15.06 -24.29
N CYS A 77 14.94 14.24 -23.40
CA CYS A 77 13.53 14.39 -22.97
C CYS A 77 13.29 13.92 -21.52
N ALA A 78 14.17 14.33 -20.59
CA ALA A 78 14.21 13.79 -19.22
C ALA A 78 13.41 14.59 -18.17
N ASP A 79 13.09 15.86 -18.42
CA ASP A 79 12.54 16.74 -17.37
C ASP A 79 11.03 16.57 -17.14
N ASP A 80 10.24 16.39 -18.21
CA ASP A 80 8.79 16.13 -18.10
C ASP A 80 8.49 14.75 -17.50
N GLN A 81 9.23 13.70 -17.90
CA GLN A 81 9.05 12.34 -17.38
C GLN A 81 9.35 12.23 -15.86
N LYS A 82 10.34 12.98 -15.37
CA LYS A 82 10.72 13.00 -13.95
C LYS A 82 9.67 13.71 -13.09
N LYS A 83 9.00 14.73 -13.65
CA LYS A 83 7.92 15.47 -12.99
C LYS A 83 6.64 14.63 -12.88
N ASP A 84 6.32 13.88 -13.93
CA ASP A 84 5.18 12.96 -13.96
C ASP A 84 5.36 11.77 -13.02
N PHE A 85 6.56 11.21 -12.94
CA PHE A 85 6.89 10.16 -11.98
C PHE A 85 6.74 10.63 -10.52
N LYS A 86 7.24 11.84 -10.20
CA LYS A 86 7.08 12.42 -8.86
C LYS A 86 5.62 12.73 -8.53
N ALA A 87 4.81 13.12 -9.52
CA ALA A 87 3.37 13.32 -9.35
C ALA A 87 2.64 11.99 -9.09
N LEU A 88 3.03 10.92 -9.80
CA LEU A 88 2.49 9.57 -9.59
C LEU A 88 2.81 9.05 -8.19
N LEU A 89 4.05 9.22 -7.71
CA LEU A 89 4.45 8.83 -6.35
C LEU A 89 3.68 9.59 -5.27
N ARG A 90 3.43 10.89 -5.45
CA ARG A 90 2.60 11.66 -4.51
C ARG A 90 1.15 11.19 -4.49
N LYS A 91 0.59 10.89 -5.67
CA LYS A 91 -0.77 10.34 -5.80
C LYS A 91 -0.87 8.97 -5.14
N GLN A 92 0.14 8.12 -5.32
CA GLN A 92 0.25 6.82 -4.66
C GLN A 92 0.33 6.97 -3.14
N HIS A 93 1.21 7.84 -2.65
CA HIS A 93 1.34 8.09 -1.21
C HIS A 93 0.02 8.59 -0.60
N THR A 94 -0.72 9.43 -1.31
CA THR A 94 -2.05 9.89 -0.89
C THR A 94 -3.06 8.73 -0.85
N ALA A 95 -3.01 7.83 -1.83
CA ALA A 95 -3.84 6.62 -1.84
C ALA A 95 -3.50 5.67 -0.68
N GLU A 96 -2.22 5.50 -0.34
CA GLU A 96 -1.78 4.73 0.83
C GLU A 96 -2.27 5.32 2.15
N LEU A 97 -2.27 6.66 2.29
CA LEU A 97 -2.81 7.35 3.46
C LEU A 97 -4.31 7.10 3.59
N HIS A 98 -5.06 7.26 2.48
CA HIS A 98 -6.51 6.99 2.48
C HIS A 98 -6.83 5.52 2.76
N LEU A 99 -5.99 4.58 2.29
CA LEU A 99 -6.12 3.16 2.62
C LEU A 99 -5.90 2.94 4.13
N GLY A 100 -4.88 3.56 4.71
CA GLY A 100 -4.62 3.52 6.16
C GLY A 100 -5.79 4.07 6.98
N ASP A 101 -6.32 5.24 6.62
CA ASP A 101 -7.48 5.85 7.28
C ASP A 101 -8.72 4.95 7.19
N PHE A 102 -8.93 4.31 6.02
CA PHE A 102 -10.02 3.38 5.83
C PHE A 102 -9.89 2.13 6.71
N LEU A 103 -8.67 1.61 6.92
CA LEU A 103 -8.43 0.48 7.83
C LEU A 103 -8.65 0.85 9.30
N VAL A 104 -8.24 2.05 9.71
CA VAL A 104 -8.57 2.59 11.06
C VAL A 104 -10.08 2.65 11.25
N PHE A 105 -10.79 3.11 10.22
CA PHE A 105 -12.24 3.14 10.21
C PHE A 105 -12.85 1.72 10.27
N LEU A 106 -12.37 0.77 9.48
CA LEU A 106 -12.85 -0.62 9.52
C LEU A 106 -12.71 -1.21 10.91
N ARG A 107 -11.57 -0.99 11.59
CA ARG A 107 -11.37 -1.44 12.98
C ARG A 107 -12.49 -0.99 13.93
N ARG A 108 -13.12 0.17 13.68
CA ARG A 108 -14.28 0.66 14.44
C ARG A 108 -15.59 -0.01 14.04
N VAL A 109 -15.74 -0.38 12.77
CA VAL A 109 -16.93 -1.06 12.22
C VAL A 109 -17.00 -2.52 12.67
N VAL A 110 -15.85 -3.18 12.84
CA VAL A 110 -15.76 -4.58 13.26
C VAL A 110 -15.99 -4.77 14.77
N SER A 111 -17.03 -4.12 15.32
CA SER A 111 -17.34 -4.09 16.75
C SER A 111 -18.28 -5.19 17.24
N SER A 112 -19.02 -5.84 16.33
CA SER A 112 -20.01 -6.87 16.65
C SER A 112 -19.68 -8.22 16.01
N LYS A 113 -20.10 -9.31 16.67
CA LYS A 113 -19.84 -10.68 16.18
C LYS A 113 -20.47 -10.96 14.82
N ALA A 114 -21.66 -10.38 14.54
CA ALA A 114 -22.31 -10.49 13.25
C ALA A 114 -21.46 -9.91 12.10
N ILE A 115 -20.79 -8.77 12.34
CA ILE A 115 -19.88 -8.16 11.36
C ILE A 115 -18.61 -9.00 11.24
N GLN A 116 -18.02 -9.41 12.36
CA GLN A 116 -16.80 -10.23 12.39
C GLN A 116 -16.97 -11.52 11.58
N SER A 117 -18.04 -12.28 11.83
CA SER A 117 -18.35 -13.53 11.12
C SER A 117 -18.51 -13.31 9.60
N LYS A 118 -19.15 -12.22 9.18
CA LYS A 118 -19.28 -11.87 7.75
C LYS A 118 -17.95 -11.47 7.13
N MET A 119 -17.13 -10.71 7.85
CA MET A 119 -15.80 -10.27 7.43
C MET A 119 -14.73 -11.37 7.55
N ALA A 120 -15.03 -12.49 8.21
CA ALA A 120 -14.19 -13.68 8.25
C ALA A 120 -14.21 -14.49 6.93
N SER A 121 -15.05 -14.10 5.97
CA SER A 121 -15.14 -14.75 4.67
C SER A 121 -13.88 -14.56 3.81
N PRO A 122 -13.56 -15.50 2.89
CA PRO A 122 -12.39 -15.44 2.00
C PRO A 122 -12.24 -14.12 1.26
N LYS A 123 -13.36 -13.56 0.79
CA LYS A 123 -13.42 -12.27 0.09
C LYS A 123 -12.74 -11.13 0.86
N TRP A 124 -12.83 -11.15 2.19
CA TRP A 124 -12.27 -10.14 3.06
C TRP A 124 -10.87 -10.52 3.52
N THR A 125 -10.68 -11.76 3.98
CA THR A 125 -9.38 -12.23 4.49
C THR A 125 -8.31 -12.15 3.41
N GLU A 126 -8.61 -12.51 2.15
CA GLU A 126 -7.68 -12.37 1.02
C GLU A 126 -7.26 -10.92 0.78
N VAL A 127 -8.22 -9.98 0.78
CA VAL A 127 -7.91 -8.56 0.53
C VAL A 127 -7.05 -7.98 1.64
N LEU A 128 -7.37 -8.31 2.90
CA LEU A 128 -6.59 -7.87 4.06
C LEU A 128 -5.19 -8.49 4.07
N LEU A 129 -5.08 -9.78 3.75
CA LEU A 129 -3.79 -10.46 3.59
C LEU A 129 -2.97 -9.83 2.47
N ASN A 130 -3.57 -9.48 1.33
CA ASN A 130 -2.88 -8.80 0.23
C ASN A 130 -2.38 -7.40 0.63
N ILE A 131 -3.10 -6.68 1.49
CA ILE A 131 -2.64 -5.39 2.04
C ILE A 131 -1.50 -5.59 3.02
N ALA A 132 -1.59 -6.59 3.91
CA ALA A 132 -0.52 -6.92 4.85
C ALA A 132 0.72 -7.48 4.14
N ALA A 133 0.50 -8.13 3.00
CA ALA A 133 1.52 -8.80 2.21
C ALA A 133 2.44 -7.83 1.48
N GLN A 134 3.72 -8.15 1.49
CA GLN A 134 4.78 -7.35 0.89
C GLN A 134 5.11 -7.76 -0.55
N LYS A 135 4.42 -8.75 -1.14
CA LYS A 135 4.85 -9.38 -2.40
C LYS A 135 3.85 -9.23 -3.55
N CYS A 136 4.27 -8.49 -4.57
CA CYS A 136 4.00 -8.81 -5.98
C CYS A 136 5.12 -9.70 -6.52
N CYS A 137 4.87 -10.43 -7.62
CA CYS A 137 5.88 -11.25 -8.32
C CYS A 137 7.13 -10.47 -8.77
N SER A 138 7.10 -9.14 -8.70
CA SER A 138 8.21 -8.21 -8.99
C SER A 138 9.06 -7.82 -7.77
N GLY A 139 8.76 -8.31 -6.56
CA GLY A 139 9.50 -7.96 -5.34
C GLY A 139 9.20 -6.56 -4.77
N VAL A 140 8.33 -5.79 -5.40
CA VAL A 140 7.87 -4.47 -4.90
C VAL A 140 6.61 -4.66 -4.03
N PRO A 141 6.56 -4.06 -2.83
CA PRO A 141 5.36 -4.12 -1.99
C PRO A 141 4.17 -3.41 -2.63
N LEU A 142 3.00 -4.08 -2.63
CA LEU A 142 1.70 -3.52 -3.01
C LEU A 142 1.35 -2.28 -2.17
N VAL A 143 1.76 -2.28 -0.90
CA VAL A 143 1.64 -1.17 0.04
C VAL A 143 2.97 -1.06 0.78
N GLY A 144 3.74 -0.01 0.50
CA GLY A 144 5.05 0.20 1.12
C GLY A 144 4.96 0.66 2.57
N ASN A 145 3.80 1.20 2.97
CA ASN A 145 3.58 1.76 4.30
C ASN A 145 3.36 0.69 5.37
N LEU A 146 4.35 0.50 6.26
CA LEU A 146 4.28 -0.44 7.38
C LEU A 146 3.08 -0.20 8.31
N ARG A 147 2.71 1.06 8.58
CA ARG A 147 1.55 1.38 9.43
C ARG A 147 0.26 0.83 8.82
N THR A 148 0.07 1.04 7.51
CA THR A 148 -1.10 0.52 6.79
C THR A 148 -1.15 -1.01 6.82
N ARG A 149 0.00 -1.67 6.65
CA ARG A 149 0.11 -3.14 6.73
C ARG A 149 -0.25 -3.67 8.13
N LEU A 150 0.26 -3.04 9.18
CA LEU A 150 -0.07 -3.39 10.58
C LEU A 150 -1.55 -3.16 10.89
N LEU A 151 -2.17 -2.12 10.34
CA LEU A 151 -3.61 -1.90 10.47
C LEU A 151 -4.43 -3.01 9.83
N ALA A 152 -4.01 -3.53 8.66
CA ALA A 152 -4.67 -4.68 8.04
C ALA A 152 -4.56 -5.94 8.91
N LEU A 153 -3.38 -6.19 9.50
CA LEU A 153 -3.19 -7.29 10.45
C LEU A 153 -4.07 -7.15 11.70
N HIS A 154 -4.23 -5.94 12.25
CA HIS A 154 -5.16 -5.71 13.37
C HIS A 154 -6.62 -5.99 13.02
N VAL A 155 -7.04 -5.70 11.78
CA VAL A 155 -8.40 -6.04 11.34
C VAL A 155 -8.52 -7.56 11.18
N LEU A 156 -7.51 -8.23 10.62
CA LEU A 156 -7.45 -9.70 10.53
C LEU A 156 -7.56 -10.35 11.90
N GLU A 157 -6.81 -9.88 12.89
CA GLU A 157 -6.85 -10.35 14.28
C GLU A 157 -8.27 -10.31 14.85
N ALA A 158 -9.07 -9.29 14.50
CA ALA A 158 -10.44 -9.15 14.98
C ALA A 158 -11.45 -10.06 14.27
N VAL A 159 -11.19 -10.47 13.02
CA VAL A 159 -12.17 -11.24 12.21
C VAL A 159 -11.86 -12.73 12.18
N LEU A 160 -10.58 -13.14 12.19
CA LEU A 160 -10.18 -14.55 12.11
C LEU A 160 -10.73 -15.42 13.26
N PRO A 161 -10.83 -14.94 14.52
CA PRO A 161 -11.45 -15.72 15.59
C PRO A 161 -12.94 -15.98 15.37
N ALA A 162 -13.60 -15.21 14.50
CA ALA A 162 -15.00 -15.40 14.13
C ALA A 162 -15.18 -16.29 12.88
N CYS A 163 -14.10 -16.86 12.33
CA CYS A 163 -14.20 -17.96 11.39
C CYS A 163 -14.85 -19.15 12.12
N GLU A 164 -16.13 -19.41 11.85
CA GLU A 164 -16.81 -20.59 12.36
C GLU A 164 -16.19 -21.86 11.73
N SER A 165 -16.20 -22.98 12.46
CA SER A 165 -15.59 -24.26 12.08
C SER A 165 -16.19 -24.92 10.82
N SER A 166 -17.11 -24.25 10.13
CA SER A 166 -17.59 -24.62 8.79
C SER A 166 -16.72 -24.03 7.67
N VAL A 167 -15.74 -23.19 8.00
CA VAL A 167 -14.67 -22.80 7.08
C VAL A 167 -13.84 -24.06 6.88
N GLU A 168 -13.93 -24.66 5.68
CA GLU A 168 -13.14 -25.82 5.27
C GLU A 168 -11.70 -25.65 5.78
N ASP A 169 -11.19 -26.60 6.57
CA ASP A 169 -9.85 -26.53 7.21
C ASP A 169 -8.75 -26.05 6.25
N HIS A 170 -8.94 -26.32 4.95
CA HIS A 170 -8.11 -25.84 3.86
C HIS A 170 -7.96 -24.31 3.78
N GLN A 171 -9.05 -23.54 3.94
CA GLN A 171 -8.99 -22.08 3.91
C GLN A 171 -8.22 -21.51 5.11
N MET A 172 -8.46 -22.05 6.31
CA MET A 172 -7.72 -21.65 7.50
C MET A 172 -6.23 -21.99 7.35
N THR A 173 -5.91 -23.17 6.82
CA THR A 173 -4.54 -23.58 6.52
C THR A 173 -3.87 -22.59 5.55
N GLN A 174 -4.55 -22.21 4.46
CA GLN A 174 -4.03 -21.21 3.52
C GLN A 174 -3.78 -19.84 4.16
N VAL A 175 -4.68 -19.37 5.03
CA VAL A 175 -4.49 -18.12 5.77
C VAL A 175 -3.26 -18.20 6.65
N VAL A 176 -3.11 -19.30 7.40
CA VAL A 176 -1.98 -19.55 8.29
C VAL A 176 -0.67 -19.60 7.51
N ASP A 177 -0.61 -20.38 6.43
CA ASP A 177 0.56 -20.48 5.55
C ASP A 177 0.98 -19.11 5.02
N ARG A 178 0.00 -18.29 4.61
CA ARG A 178 0.25 -16.95 4.11
C ARG A 178 0.79 -16.04 5.21
N LEU A 179 0.23 -16.10 6.43
CA LEU A 179 0.74 -15.32 7.57
C LEU A 179 2.19 -15.72 7.93
N PHE A 180 2.50 -17.01 7.93
CA PHE A 180 3.88 -17.49 8.17
C PHE A 180 4.84 -17.07 7.05
N ALA A 181 4.41 -17.12 5.79
CA ALA A 181 5.19 -16.59 4.67
C ALA A 181 5.47 -15.09 4.85
N LEU A 182 4.47 -14.31 5.27
CA LEU A 182 4.64 -12.88 5.55
C LEU A 182 5.58 -12.61 6.72
N LEU A 183 5.51 -13.42 7.78
CA LEU A 183 6.43 -13.32 8.90
C LEU A 183 7.86 -13.61 8.44
N SER A 184 8.05 -14.69 7.69
CA SER A 184 9.33 -15.06 7.08
C SER A 184 9.90 -13.91 6.25
N ASP A 185 9.07 -13.30 5.40
CA ASP A 185 9.47 -12.17 4.57
C ASP A 185 9.91 -10.95 5.38
N CYS A 186 9.19 -10.64 6.47
CA CYS A 186 9.48 -9.47 7.29
C CYS A 186 10.73 -9.65 8.16
N MET A 187 10.97 -10.86 8.64
CA MET A 187 12.04 -11.13 9.60
C MET A 187 13.33 -11.65 8.95
N TRP A 188 13.25 -12.37 7.82
CA TRP A 188 14.41 -12.96 7.14
C TRP A 188 14.72 -12.31 5.79
N GLU A 189 13.73 -12.14 4.89
CA GLU A 189 14.01 -11.65 3.53
C GLU A 189 14.28 -10.14 3.48
N ALA A 190 13.40 -9.32 4.05
CA ALA A 190 13.50 -7.86 3.97
C ALA A 190 14.75 -7.29 4.67
N PRO A 191 15.12 -7.71 5.90
CA PRO A 191 16.32 -7.21 6.56
C PRO A 191 17.61 -7.60 5.81
N VAL A 192 17.66 -8.81 5.25
CA VAL A 192 18.79 -9.28 4.46
C VAL A 192 18.91 -8.49 3.16
N ALA A 193 17.80 -8.26 2.45
CA ALA A 193 17.79 -7.42 1.25
C ALA A 193 18.23 -5.97 1.56
N GLN A 194 17.74 -5.39 2.66
CA GLN A 194 18.12 -4.05 3.10
C GLN A 194 19.61 -3.95 3.48
N ALA A 195 20.15 -4.96 4.18
CA ALA A 195 21.57 -5.03 4.51
C ALA A 195 22.45 -5.08 3.25
N LYS A 196 22.10 -5.97 2.30
CA LYS A 196 22.80 -6.09 1.00
C LYS A 196 22.80 -4.77 0.23
N HIS A 197 21.64 -4.13 0.11
CA HIS A 197 21.53 -2.83 -0.57
C HIS A 197 22.37 -1.75 0.11
N THR A 198 22.38 -1.71 1.44
CA THR A 198 23.18 -0.74 2.21
C THR A 198 24.68 -0.93 2.01
N VAL A 199 25.15 -2.18 1.94
CA VAL A 199 26.56 -2.50 1.66
C VAL A 199 26.92 -2.07 0.24
N GLN A 200 26.13 -2.44 -0.76
CA GLN A 200 26.37 -2.07 -2.17
C GLN A 200 26.44 -0.56 -2.38
N LEU A 201 25.61 0.21 -1.67
CA LEU A 201 25.60 1.67 -1.76
C LEU A 201 26.89 2.26 -1.17
N LYS A 202 27.38 1.71 -0.06
CA LYS A 202 28.67 2.11 0.56
C LYS A 202 29.86 1.74 -0.32
N GLU A 203 29.85 0.58 -0.97
CA GLU A 203 30.90 0.15 -1.90
C GLU A 203 30.97 1.10 -3.10
N ARG A 204 29.82 1.41 -3.73
CA ARG A 204 29.75 2.42 -4.81
C ARG A 204 30.23 3.80 -4.36
N GLU A 205 29.87 4.23 -3.15
CA GLU A 205 30.34 5.51 -2.61
C GLU A 205 31.86 5.53 -2.43
N GLN A 206 32.44 4.42 -1.96
CA GLN A 206 33.89 4.27 -1.84
C GLN A 206 34.59 4.23 -3.20
N GLU A 207 34.05 3.53 -4.19
CA GLU A 207 34.56 3.52 -5.56
C GLU A 207 34.57 4.92 -6.18
N LEU A 208 33.47 5.68 -6.02
CA LEU A 208 33.41 7.06 -6.50
C LEU A 208 34.43 7.95 -5.79
N LYS A 209 34.63 7.79 -4.47
CA LYS A 209 35.67 8.52 -3.72
C LYS A 209 37.08 8.16 -4.18
N LEU A 210 37.32 6.91 -4.57
CA LEU A 210 38.59 6.46 -5.12
C LEU A 210 38.82 7.04 -6.52
N GLN A 211 37.80 7.01 -7.40
CA GLN A 211 37.87 7.61 -8.74
C GLN A 211 38.14 9.12 -8.71
N VAL A 212 37.53 9.85 -7.77
CA VAL A 212 37.81 11.29 -7.58
C VAL A 212 39.25 11.54 -7.11
N ARG A 213 39.85 10.60 -6.37
CA ARG A 213 41.25 10.69 -5.92
C ARG A 213 42.26 10.28 -7.00
N THR A 214 41.88 9.38 -7.91
CA THR A 214 42.73 8.93 -9.03
C THR A 214 42.59 9.77 -10.29
N TRP A 215 41.57 10.63 -10.39
CA TRP A 215 41.50 11.59 -11.50
C TRP A 215 42.56 12.68 -11.34
N PRO A 216 43.44 12.90 -12.34
CA PRO A 216 44.49 13.91 -12.22
C PRO A 216 43.85 15.28 -12.03
N ARG A 217 44.37 16.05 -11.06
CA ARG A 217 43.85 17.41 -10.83
C ARG A 217 44.14 18.24 -12.08
N PRO A 218 43.29 19.20 -12.49
CA PRO A 218 43.51 20.02 -13.69
C PRO A 218 44.85 20.79 -13.74
N ARG A 219 45.59 20.84 -12.62
CA ARG A 219 46.94 21.41 -12.53
C ARG A 219 48.04 20.45 -12.97
N GLU A 220 47.86 19.14 -12.79
CA GLU A 220 48.85 18.09 -13.15
C GLU A 220 48.79 17.74 -14.64
N ILE A 221 47.64 17.93 -15.29
CA ILE A 221 47.49 17.76 -16.73
C ILE A 221 48.27 18.84 -17.51
N LYS A 222 48.40 20.05 -16.95
CA LYS A 222 49.16 21.15 -17.58
C LYS A 222 50.67 20.92 -17.59
N THR A 223 51.20 20.17 -16.62
CA THR A 223 52.62 19.79 -16.54
C THR A 223 52.97 18.56 -17.41
N LEU A 224 51.98 17.80 -17.87
CA LEU A 224 52.17 16.64 -18.76
C LEU A 224 52.05 16.99 -20.26
N ILE A 225 51.52 18.18 -20.59
CA ILE A 225 51.28 18.63 -21.97
C ILE A 225 52.31 19.69 -22.42
N ASN A 226 53.14 20.23 -21.53
CA ASN A 226 54.24 21.12 -21.89
C ASN A 226 55.55 20.63 -21.24
N PRO A 227 56.41 19.89 -21.98
CA PRO A 227 57.79 19.66 -21.58
C PRO A 227 58.64 20.95 -21.63
#